data_AF-A0A6P6NID3-F1
#
_entry.id   AF-A0A6P6NID3-F1
#
_cell.length_a   1.000
_cell.length_b   1.000
_cell.length_c   1.000
_cell.angle_alpha   90.00
_cell.angle_beta   90.00
_cell.angle_gamma   90.00
#
_symmetry.space_group_name_H-M   'P 1'
#
loop_
_entity.id
_entity.type
_entity.pdbx_description
1 polymer ?
#
loop_
_entity_poly.entity_id
_entity_poly.type
_entity_poly.pdbx_seq_one_letter_code
_entity_poly.pdbx_strand_id
1 'polypeptide(L)'
;MHNHHTPKEGLTVRGPSAPLVAPLGSSVVFLCYVDDPLPVEDLEVEWRRPDSETLVHLYQDGKSQTEVQQQDYQNRAHFFTDQIQHGNFSLRLDDLRAEDAGEYICTVHSQQESGETVVQINVDVVRLRVSGSDESISASVGEDVTLSCSVDSHFTPEHIDVTWKKTDENIQVLLYKNNEPVPDSADLRYRERVEFFTDEIPKLNFSLRLKSVRSEDKGIYMCEVFAGGLSANTTVELEQLGFSVSHIMVLILCVSASGSALLLCCLIYCRNKNGLTVMYSQSRLVDLGSSMVLKCYRVKPLETEDLKVEWRRTDTKTLVHLYQDGKGQTEKQQEDYQNRAHFFTDQIQHGNFSLRLDDLRAEDEGEYTCTVYSKQRSVFSTQASLEPRLLDSVLHLHLFLVVCPNMIMFFAFVFWGVSEGSVSETVCCCALYFLRPLLLLWAAPFIKDLFSVQIKTWIQKYSYVAEYAVFSLVMYSALFASAWERFLNYAVFSKVMMIGLFVIVFVCCLCKITYILVSEVWKKTGRIFEIFDLVADMTFRILPTLQFILLFYTFGSTRGGLIMVVILPVLLMMMTNDRWLYRCRRGSVCEDEKGTSVIASNESAAF
;
A
#
# COMPACT_ATOMS: atom_id res chain seq x y z
N MET A 1 -13.03 24.57 105.53
CA MET A 1 -12.63 25.74 104.72
C MET A 1 -12.27 25.23 103.33
N HIS A 2 -13.18 25.36 102.37
CA HIS A 2 -12.89 25.18 100.95
C HIS A 2 -12.29 26.49 100.45
N ASN A 3 -11.03 26.47 100.00
CA ASN A 3 -10.50 27.54 99.16
C ASN A 3 -10.90 27.25 97.72
N HIS A 4 -11.89 27.99 97.23
CA HIS A 4 -12.12 28.15 95.81
C HIS A 4 -10.90 28.86 95.21
N HIS A 5 -10.11 28.14 94.42
CA HIS A 5 -9.25 28.76 93.42
C HIS A 5 -10.13 28.93 92.17
N THR A 6 -10.65 30.13 91.97
CA THR A 6 -11.23 30.55 90.70
C THR A 6 -10.16 30.44 89.62
N PRO A 7 -10.44 29.85 88.44
CA PRO A 7 -9.55 30.01 87.29
C PRO A 7 -9.54 31.51 86.94
N LYS A 8 -8.36 32.11 86.78
CA LYS A 8 -8.27 33.40 86.11
C LYS A 8 -8.76 33.17 84.68
N GLU A 9 -9.85 33.80 84.28
CA GLU A 9 -10.24 33.87 82.88
C GLU A 9 -9.11 34.58 82.13
N GLY A 10 -8.55 33.94 81.11
CA GLY A 10 -7.54 34.54 80.24
C GLY A 10 -8.21 35.19 79.04
N LEU A 11 -7.55 36.18 78.44
CA LEU A 11 -8.00 36.87 77.24
C LEU A 11 -8.35 35.86 76.13
N THR A 12 -9.58 35.94 75.60
CA THR A 12 -10.02 35.05 74.51
C THR A 12 -9.71 35.69 73.16
N VAL A 13 -8.71 35.14 72.46
CA VAL A 13 -8.33 35.55 71.10
C VAL A 13 -8.96 34.60 70.08
N ARG A 14 -9.67 35.16 69.09
CA ARG A 14 -10.33 34.42 68.03
C ARG A 14 -9.50 34.40 66.75
N GLY A 15 -9.46 33.23 66.13
CA GLY A 15 -8.86 32.99 64.83
C GLY A 15 -9.78 32.20 63.90
N PRO A 16 -9.28 31.78 62.73
CA PRO A 16 -10.05 30.99 61.76
C PRO A 16 -10.36 29.59 62.32
N SER A 17 -11.56 29.08 62.01
CA SER A 17 -11.97 27.73 62.44
C SER A 17 -11.49 26.60 61.52
N ALA A 18 -10.89 26.94 60.37
CA ALA A 18 -10.39 25.99 59.37
C ALA A 18 -9.08 26.49 58.75
N PRO A 19 -8.23 25.59 58.22
CA PRO A 19 -7.02 25.97 57.50
C PRO A 19 -7.33 26.85 56.28
N LEU A 20 -6.49 27.85 56.05
CA LEU A 20 -6.56 28.71 54.89
C LEU A 20 -5.86 28.03 53.71
N VAL A 21 -6.37 28.26 52.49
CA VAL A 21 -5.75 27.80 51.24
C VAL A 21 -5.60 28.99 50.31
N ALA A 22 -4.39 29.25 49.84
CA ALA A 22 -4.11 30.38 48.94
C ALA A 22 -3.02 30.04 47.90
N PRO A 23 -3.13 30.55 46.66
CA PRO A 23 -2.15 30.26 45.60
C PRO A 23 -0.82 31.00 45.83
N LEU A 24 0.27 30.45 45.28
CA LEU A 24 1.59 31.09 45.26
C LEU A 24 1.54 32.52 44.68
N GLY A 25 2.30 33.43 45.26
CA GLY A 25 2.42 34.84 44.86
C GLY A 25 1.22 35.72 45.25
N SER A 26 0.17 35.16 45.87
CA SER A 26 -0.98 35.93 46.34
C SER A 26 -0.75 36.58 47.70
N SER A 27 -1.70 37.41 48.13
CA SER A 27 -1.76 38.01 49.46
C SER A 27 -2.85 37.33 50.29
N VAL A 28 -2.54 36.95 51.53
CA VAL A 28 -3.47 36.27 52.44
C VAL A 28 -3.58 37.02 53.77
N VAL A 29 -4.73 36.90 54.44
CA VAL A 29 -4.97 37.52 55.76
C VAL A 29 -5.15 36.43 56.82
N PHE A 30 -4.29 36.45 57.83
CA PHE A 30 -4.38 35.61 59.02
C PHE A 30 -5.24 36.30 60.06
N LEU A 31 -6.42 35.74 60.32
CA LEU A 31 -7.39 36.31 61.25
C LEU A 31 -6.91 36.16 62.70
N CYS A 32 -6.84 37.27 63.43
CA CYS A 32 -6.62 37.33 64.87
C CYS A 32 -7.34 38.54 65.44
N TYR A 33 -8.30 38.35 66.35
CA TYR A 33 -9.05 39.45 66.95
C TYR A 33 -9.62 39.09 68.32
N VAL A 34 -10.04 40.10 69.06
CA VAL A 34 -10.77 39.98 70.34
C VAL A 34 -12.14 40.62 70.21
N ASP A 35 -13.13 40.11 70.96
CA ASP A 35 -14.50 40.63 70.92
C ASP A 35 -14.60 42.01 71.61
N ASP A 36 -13.82 42.22 72.69
CA ASP A 36 -13.78 43.45 73.47
C ASP A 36 -12.45 44.20 73.25
N PRO A 37 -12.45 45.47 72.81
CA PRO A 37 -11.24 46.25 72.57
C PRO A 37 -10.36 46.42 73.81
N LEU A 38 -9.05 46.32 73.62
CA LEU A 38 -8.04 46.46 74.68
C LEU A 38 -7.35 47.84 74.63
N PRO A 39 -6.93 48.38 75.79
CA PRO A 39 -6.16 49.62 75.83
C PRO A 39 -4.80 49.45 75.12
N VAL A 40 -4.49 50.38 74.22
CA VAL A 40 -3.31 50.30 73.33
C VAL A 40 -1.98 50.56 74.04
N GLU A 41 -2.02 51.26 75.18
CA GLU A 41 -0.83 51.76 75.90
C GLU A 41 0.13 50.65 76.33
N ASP A 42 -0.40 49.46 76.65
CA ASP A 42 0.37 48.28 77.06
C ASP A 42 0.00 47.03 76.25
N LEU A 43 -0.47 47.25 75.02
CA LEU A 43 -0.82 46.18 74.10
C LEU A 43 0.43 45.72 73.34
N GLU A 44 0.72 44.43 73.46
CA GLU A 44 1.75 43.77 72.66
C GLU A 44 1.11 42.63 71.86
N VAL A 45 1.31 42.63 70.54
CA VAL A 45 0.83 41.55 69.67
C VAL A 45 1.98 40.99 68.87
N GLU A 46 2.17 39.69 69.00
CA GLU A 46 3.23 38.93 68.34
C GLU A 46 2.62 37.94 67.35
N TRP A 47 3.10 37.95 66.11
CA TRP A 47 2.92 36.84 65.18
C TRP A 47 4.23 36.07 65.06
N ARG A 48 4.19 34.78 65.34
CA ARG A 48 5.36 33.89 65.29
C ARG A 48 5.06 32.56 64.63
N ARG A 49 6.10 31.91 64.12
CA ARG A 49 6.01 30.50 63.72
C ARG A 49 6.41 29.57 64.87
N PRO A 50 5.60 28.57 65.23
CA PRO A 50 5.91 27.66 66.33
C PRO A 50 7.04 26.69 66.03
N ASP A 51 7.27 26.34 64.76
CA ASP A 51 8.29 25.37 64.35
C ASP A 51 9.74 25.87 64.53
N SER A 52 9.93 27.18 64.43
CA SER A 52 11.22 27.85 64.33
C SER A 52 11.37 29.01 65.32
N GLU A 53 10.30 29.33 66.05
CA GLU A 53 10.17 30.56 66.87
C GLU A 53 10.52 31.83 66.08
N THR A 54 10.26 31.81 64.76
CA THR A 54 10.55 32.94 63.87
C THR A 54 9.53 34.05 64.09
N LEU A 55 10.00 35.25 64.42
CA LEU A 55 9.18 36.45 64.54
C LEU A 55 8.73 36.93 63.16
N VAL A 56 7.43 36.82 62.89
CA VAL A 56 6.80 37.21 61.62
C VAL A 56 6.46 38.69 61.65
N HIS A 57 5.83 39.17 62.73
CA HIS A 57 5.62 40.61 62.96
C HIS A 57 5.32 40.90 64.44
N LEU A 58 5.63 42.13 64.90
CA LEU A 58 5.42 42.59 66.26
C LEU A 58 4.73 43.97 66.25
N TYR A 59 3.74 44.12 67.11
CA TYR A 59 3.16 45.41 67.49
C TYR A 59 3.45 45.66 68.97
N GLN A 60 4.13 46.75 69.28
CA GLN A 60 4.54 47.12 70.65
C GLN A 60 4.76 48.64 70.73
N ASP A 61 4.56 49.24 71.90
CA ASP A 61 4.71 50.69 72.13
C ASP A 61 3.82 51.55 71.22
N GLY A 62 2.62 51.05 70.89
CA GLY A 62 1.65 51.77 70.04
C GLY A 62 2.04 51.86 68.56
N LYS A 63 3.01 51.06 68.08
CA LYS A 63 3.45 51.06 66.69
C LYS A 63 3.74 49.66 66.15
N SER A 64 3.61 49.51 64.83
CA SER A 64 4.04 48.32 64.09
C SER A 64 5.56 48.33 63.99
N GLN A 65 6.23 47.32 64.53
CA GLN A 65 7.69 47.22 64.54
C GLN A 65 8.13 46.44 63.28
N THR A 66 8.34 47.16 62.18
CA THR A 66 8.77 46.54 60.91
C THR A 66 10.26 46.17 60.90
N GLU A 67 11.06 46.84 61.72
CA GLU A 67 12.53 46.68 61.76
C GLU A 67 12.97 45.37 62.44
N VAL A 68 12.11 44.78 63.27
CA VAL A 68 12.40 43.55 64.02
C VAL A 68 11.91 42.30 63.28
N GLN A 69 11.26 42.45 62.12
CA GLN A 69 10.82 41.32 61.30
C GLN A 69 12.03 40.50 60.86
N GLN A 70 11.90 39.17 60.95
CA GLN A 70 12.87 38.26 60.36
C GLN A 70 12.96 38.50 58.84
N GLN A 71 14.16 38.33 58.29
CA GLN A 71 14.50 38.63 56.89
C GLN A 71 13.49 38.09 55.87
N ASP A 72 12.93 36.90 56.09
CA ASP A 72 11.99 36.27 55.16
C ASP A 72 10.63 36.97 55.07
N TYR A 73 10.23 37.72 56.12
CA TYR A 73 8.95 38.42 56.22
C TYR A 73 9.05 39.94 56.00
N GLN A 74 10.26 40.47 55.89
CA GLN A 74 10.51 41.90 55.70
C GLN A 74 9.76 42.45 54.48
N ASN A 75 8.98 43.50 54.71
CA ASN A 75 8.14 44.18 53.70
C ASN A 75 6.99 43.33 53.12
N ARG A 76 6.75 42.12 53.65
CA ARG A 76 5.69 41.21 53.20
C ARG A 76 4.60 41.03 54.24
N ALA A 77 4.93 41.11 55.52
CA ALA A 77 4.00 40.97 56.63
C ALA A 77 3.58 42.34 57.17
N HIS A 78 2.27 42.60 57.26
CA HIS A 78 1.70 43.90 57.62
C HIS A 78 0.51 43.75 58.56
N PHE A 79 0.45 44.55 59.63
CA PHE A 79 -0.77 44.69 60.44
C PHE A 79 -1.75 45.70 59.83
N PHE A 80 -3.05 45.52 60.12
CA PHE A 80 -4.08 46.54 59.90
C PHE A 80 -4.06 47.54 61.06
N THR A 81 -3.05 48.43 61.09
CA THR A 81 -2.76 49.30 62.24
C THR A 81 -3.91 50.21 62.66
N ASP A 82 -4.77 50.63 61.73
CA ASP A 82 -5.98 51.43 61.98
C ASP A 82 -7.10 50.66 62.72
N GLN A 83 -7.05 49.32 62.67
CA GLN A 83 -8.04 48.43 63.26
C GLN A 83 -7.61 47.83 64.61
N ILE A 84 -6.36 48.03 65.04
CA ILE A 84 -5.82 47.52 66.31
C ILE A 84 -6.60 48.07 67.52
N GLN A 85 -6.93 49.36 67.50
CA GLN A 85 -7.74 50.00 68.54
C GLN A 85 -9.17 49.43 68.65
N HIS A 86 -9.62 48.69 67.63
CA HIS A 86 -10.93 48.02 67.58
C HIS A 86 -10.82 46.51 67.87
N GLY A 87 -9.66 46.03 68.32
CA GLY A 87 -9.43 44.63 68.67
C GLY A 87 -9.09 43.71 67.50
N ASN A 88 -8.81 44.25 66.30
CA ASN A 88 -8.37 43.45 65.16
C ASN A 88 -6.85 43.47 65.02
N PHE A 89 -6.24 42.32 65.22
CA PHE A 89 -4.79 42.10 65.17
C PHE A 89 -4.40 41.16 64.02
N SER A 90 -5.24 41.09 62.99
CA SER A 90 -5.01 40.24 61.83
C SER A 90 -3.73 40.66 61.08
N LEU A 91 -3.03 39.69 60.52
CA LEU A 91 -1.81 39.88 59.74
C LEU A 91 -2.10 39.68 58.26
N ARG A 92 -1.71 40.62 57.41
CA ARG A 92 -1.67 40.43 55.96
C ARG A 92 -0.26 40.00 55.55
N LEU A 93 -0.14 38.88 54.87
CA LEU A 93 1.11 38.39 54.28
C LEU A 93 1.01 38.47 52.74
N ASP A 94 1.89 39.26 52.13
CA ASP A 94 2.01 39.45 50.68
C ASP A 94 3.08 38.53 50.05
N ASP A 95 2.95 38.27 48.75
CA ASP A 95 3.91 37.47 47.95
C ASP A 95 4.11 36.06 48.53
N LEU A 96 3.03 35.28 48.70
CA LEU A 96 3.07 33.97 49.36
C LEU A 96 4.01 32.97 48.66
N ARG A 97 4.92 32.34 49.40
CA ARG A 97 5.93 31.38 48.94
C ARG A 97 5.58 29.97 49.43
N ALA A 98 6.15 28.94 48.79
CA ALA A 98 5.93 27.55 49.21
C ALA A 98 6.43 27.30 50.65
N GLU A 99 7.48 28.02 51.06
CA GLU A 99 8.08 28.00 52.40
C GLU A 99 7.15 28.62 53.46
N ASP A 100 6.20 29.46 53.05
CA ASP A 100 5.22 30.09 53.95
C ASP A 100 4.09 29.14 54.36
N ALA A 101 4.07 27.90 53.85
CA ALA A 101 3.16 26.86 54.34
C ALA A 101 3.50 26.51 55.80
N GLY A 102 2.47 26.27 56.63
CA GLY A 102 2.64 25.88 58.02
C GLY A 102 1.69 26.58 58.98
N GLU A 103 2.03 26.52 60.26
CA GLU A 103 1.27 27.13 61.35
C GLU A 103 1.87 28.47 61.77
N TYR A 104 0.99 29.38 62.20
CA TYR A 104 1.32 30.71 62.70
C TYR A 104 0.54 30.92 63.99
N ILE A 105 1.20 31.44 65.02
CA ILE A 105 0.59 31.76 66.31
C ILE A 105 0.50 33.28 66.43
N CYS A 106 -0.70 33.77 66.70
CA CYS A 106 -0.94 35.14 67.16
C CYS A 106 -1.03 35.12 68.68
N THR A 107 -0.13 35.82 69.36
CA THR A 107 -0.14 35.99 70.81
C THR A 107 -0.48 37.44 71.12
N VAL A 108 -1.51 37.68 71.93
CA VAL A 108 -1.94 39.01 72.36
C VAL A 108 -1.70 39.13 73.85
N HIS A 109 -0.87 40.09 74.25
CA HIS A 109 -0.57 40.41 75.64
C HIS A 109 -1.19 41.77 76.01
N SER A 110 -1.89 41.78 77.14
CA SER A 110 -2.40 42.98 77.80
C SER A 110 -1.88 43.02 79.25
N GLN A 111 -2.05 44.14 79.96
CA GLN A 111 -1.46 44.36 81.30
C GLN A 111 -1.72 43.22 82.31
N GLN A 112 -2.86 42.53 82.22
CA GLN A 112 -3.29 41.52 83.20
C GLN A 112 -3.51 40.12 82.61
N GLU A 113 -3.59 40.00 81.28
CA GLU A 113 -4.06 38.79 80.60
C GLU A 113 -3.33 38.60 79.26
N SER A 114 -3.22 37.34 78.83
CA SER A 114 -2.70 36.97 77.52
C SER A 114 -3.58 35.90 76.89
N GLY A 115 -3.71 35.94 75.58
CA GLY A 115 -4.42 34.93 74.80
C GLY A 115 -3.70 34.65 73.49
N GLU A 116 -3.96 33.48 72.92
CA GLU A 116 -3.36 33.06 71.66
C GLU A 116 -4.37 32.41 70.72
N THR A 117 -4.10 32.48 69.42
CA THR A 117 -4.81 31.71 68.40
C THR A 117 -3.86 31.20 67.34
N VAL A 118 -4.21 30.06 66.73
CA VAL A 118 -3.38 29.38 65.73
C VAL A 118 -4.04 29.48 64.37
N VAL A 119 -3.25 29.85 63.36
CA VAL A 119 -3.64 29.88 61.95
C VAL A 119 -2.80 28.89 61.17
N GLN A 120 -3.46 27.99 60.45
CA GLN A 120 -2.80 27.06 59.55
C GLN A 120 -3.02 27.50 58.10
N ILE A 121 -1.93 27.61 57.32
CA ILE A 121 -1.96 27.95 55.89
C ILE A 121 -1.38 26.81 55.06
N ASN A 122 -2.18 26.38 54.08
CA ASN A 122 -1.77 25.48 53.02
C ASN A 122 -1.57 26.30 51.73
N VAL A 123 -0.34 26.34 51.24
CA VAL A 123 -0.03 27.04 49.99
C VAL A 123 -0.42 26.13 48.82
N ASP A 124 -1.38 26.58 48.02
CA ASP A 124 -1.81 25.85 46.84
C ASP A 124 -0.80 26.08 45.71
N VAL A 125 -0.11 24.99 45.34
CA VAL A 125 0.85 25.02 44.24
C VAL A 125 0.03 24.94 42.95
N VAL A 126 -0.11 26.07 42.25
CA VAL A 126 -0.71 26.10 40.92
C VAL A 126 0.07 25.11 40.03
N ARG A 127 -0.58 24.02 39.63
CA ARG A 127 0.01 22.99 38.76
C ARG A 127 -0.78 22.94 37.46
N LEU A 128 -0.07 23.02 36.34
CA LEU A 128 -0.60 22.70 35.03
C LEU A 128 -0.56 21.18 34.88
N ARG A 129 -1.71 20.52 34.72
CA ARG A 129 -1.77 19.08 34.48
C ARG A 129 -2.20 18.81 33.05
N VAL A 130 -1.51 17.89 32.39
CA VAL A 130 -1.86 17.42 31.05
C VAL A 130 -2.12 15.92 31.15
N SER A 131 -3.24 15.49 30.59
CA SER A 131 -3.68 14.10 30.55
C SER A 131 -3.69 13.61 29.11
N GLY A 132 -3.14 12.42 28.89
CA GLY A 132 -3.11 11.71 27.62
C GLY A 132 -3.61 10.28 27.78
N SER A 133 -3.48 9.47 26.73
CA SER A 133 -3.77 8.03 26.79
C SER A 133 -2.66 7.31 27.55
N ASP A 134 -3.00 6.61 28.62
CA ASP A 134 -2.04 5.74 29.33
C ASP A 134 -1.79 4.42 28.59
N GLU A 135 -2.72 4.01 27.72
CA GLU A 135 -2.60 2.82 26.88
C GLU A 135 -1.99 3.16 25.52
N SER A 136 -1.17 2.24 25.00
CA SER A 136 -0.67 2.33 23.64
C SER A 136 -1.81 2.18 22.63
N ILE A 137 -1.76 3.00 21.59
CA ILE A 137 -2.76 2.99 20.52
C ILE A 137 -2.30 1.98 19.47
N SER A 138 -3.21 1.09 19.10
CA SER A 138 -3.07 0.19 17.94
C SER A 138 -3.93 0.70 16.80
N ALA A 139 -3.39 0.71 15.59
CA ALA A 139 -4.08 1.20 14.40
C ALA A 139 -3.65 0.41 13.17
N SER A 140 -4.53 0.28 12.18
CA SER A 140 -4.13 -0.32 10.90
C SER A 140 -3.55 0.73 9.97
N VAL A 141 -2.67 0.31 9.05
CA VAL A 141 -2.18 1.20 7.98
C VAL A 141 -3.37 1.75 7.18
N GLY A 142 -3.42 3.07 7.02
CA GLY A 142 -4.47 3.81 6.32
C GLY A 142 -5.63 4.29 7.20
N GLU A 143 -5.70 3.89 8.49
CA GLU A 143 -6.72 4.40 9.42
C GLU A 143 -6.35 5.79 9.95
N ASP A 144 -7.35 6.52 10.44
CA ASP A 144 -7.16 7.78 11.16
C ASP A 144 -7.09 7.50 12.66
N VAL A 145 -6.09 8.05 13.34
CA VAL A 145 -5.90 7.89 14.79
C VAL A 145 -6.01 9.21 15.51
N THR A 146 -6.44 9.14 16.77
CA THR A 146 -6.53 10.31 17.64
C THR A 146 -5.57 10.14 18.80
N LEU A 147 -4.57 11.01 18.90
CA LEU A 147 -3.64 11.08 20.01
C LEU A 147 -4.23 12.06 21.04
N SER A 148 -4.59 11.56 22.21
CA SER A 148 -5.26 12.36 23.22
C SER A 148 -4.31 13.31 23.95
N CYS A 149 -4.74 14.57 24.10
CA CYS A 149 -4.08 15.56 24.96
C CYS A 149 -5.13 16.51 25.50
N SER A 150 -5.37 16.44 26.81
CA SER A 150 -6.35 17.29 27.52
C SER A 150 -5.66 18.02 28.65
N VAL A 151 -5.94 19.32 28.79
CA VAL A 151 -5.37 20.16 29.84
C VAL A 151 -6.38 20.26 30.98
N ASP A 152 -5.95 19.85 32.17
CA ASP A 152 -6.69 19.98 33.41
C ASP A 152 -6.00 21.04 34.27
N SER A 153 -6.66 22.20 34.43
CA SER A 153 -6.12 23.31 35.21
C SER A 153 -7.18 23.90 36.13
N HIS A 154 -6.80 24.12 37.40
CA HIS A 154 -7.64 24.80 38.40
C HIS A 154 -7.82 26.30 38.14
N PHE A 155 -7.26 26.81 37.05
CA PHE A 155 -7.31 28.19 36.60
C PHE A 155 -7.57 28.21 35.09
N THR A 156 -8.12 29.32 34.57
CA THR A 156 -8.34 29.53 33.13
C THR A 156 -7.16 30.33 32.55
N PRO A 157 -6.21 29.71 31.83
CA PRO A 157 -5.08 30.44 31.26
C PRO A 157 -5.54 31.30 30.08
N GLU A 158 -5.13 32.57 30.04
CA GLU A 158 -5.46 33.46 28.92
C GLU A 158 -4.75 33.08 27.61
N HIS A 159 -3.56 32.49 27.72
CA HIS A 159 -2.71 32.11 26.58
C HIS A 159 -2.19 30.69 26.78
N ILE A 160 -2.46 29.82 25.80
CA ILE A 160 -2.02 28.42 25.77
C ILE A 160 -1.35 28.15 24.43
N ASP A 161 -0.09 27.73 24.49
CA ASP A 161 0.64 27.23 23.33
C ASP A 161 0.79 25.70 23.48
N VAL A 162 0.47 24.95 22.43
CA VAL A 162 0.55 23.48 22.43
C VAL A 162 1.38 22.99 21.26
N THR A 163 2.37 22.15 21.53
CA THR A 163 3.24 21.56 20.51
C THR A 163 3.17 20.05 20.56
N TRP A 164 2.83 19.42 19.43
CA TRP A 164 2.96 17.99 19.23
C TRP A 164 4.29 17.66 18.56
N LYS A 165 5.03 16.70 19.12
CA LYS A 165 6.34 16.26 18.61
C LYS A 165 6.42 14.73 18.58
N LYS A 166 7.02 14.17 17.54
CA LYS A 166 7.46 12.77 17.50
C LYS A 166 8.81 12.71 18.23
N THR A 167 8.89 12.02 19.36
CA THR A 167 10.02 12.15 20.30
C THR A 167 11.26 11.36 19.87
N ASP A 168 11.06 10.23 19.19
CA ASP A 168 12.12 9.37 18.66
C ASP A 168 13.01 10.09 17.62
N GLU A 169 12.41 10.97 16.82
CA GLU A 169 13.09 11.68 15.73
C GLU A 169 13.18 13.19 15.95
N ASN A 170 12.61 13.68 17.07
CA ASN A 170 12.51 15.10 17.42
C ASN A 170 11.86 15.97 16.31
N ILE A 171 10.78 15.46 15.74
CA ILE A 171 10.09 16.11 14.62
C ILE A 171 8.80 16.77 15.09
N GLN A 172 8.64 18.05 14.76
CA GLN A 172 7.42 18.79 15.08
C GLN A 172 6.28 18.33 14.16
N VAL A 173 5.23 17.81 14.78
CA VAL A 173 4.07 17.26 14.09
C VAL A 173 3.04 18.35 13.84
N LEU A 174 2.69 19.14 14.86
CA LEU A 174 1.76 20.26 14.72
C LEU A 174 1.92 21.26 15.87
N LEU A 175 1.69 22.54 15.61
CA LEU A 175 1.72 23.63 16.59
C LEU A 175 0.36 24.32 16.66
N TYR A 176 -0.07 24.62 17.88
CA TYR A 176 -1.14 25.56 18.19
C TYR A 176 -0.55 26.76 18.93
N LYS A 177 -0.74 27.95 18.39
CA LYS A 177 -0.16 29.19 18.94
C LYS A 177 -1.01 30.39 18.55
N ASN A 178 -1.06 31.41 19.40
CA ASN A 178 -1.84 32.64 19.16
C ASN A 178 -3.33 32.37 18.86
N ASN A 179 -3.92 31.39 19.57
CA ASN A 179 -5.30 30.94 19.38
C ASN A 179 -5.64 30.34 18.00
N GLU A 180 -4.64 29.95 17.22
CA GLU A 180 -4.86 29.28 15.92
C GLU A 180 -3.92 28.08 15.73
N PRO A 181 -4.39 27.03 15.02
CA PRO A 181 -3.51 25.97 14.56
C PRO A 181 -2.58 26.50 13.46
N VAL A 182 -1.33 26.07 13.43
CA VAL A 182 -0.32 26.48 12.44
C VAL A 182 0.12 25.26 11.62
N PRO A 183 -0.60 24.89 10.54
CA PRO A 183 -0.31 23.69 9.76
C PRO A 183 1.03 23.75 9.03
N ASP A 184 1.47 24.95 8.63
CA ASP A 184 2.74 25.16 7.93
C ASP A 184 3.97 24.93 8.82
N SER A 185 3.77 24.77 10.14
CA SER A 185 4.83 24.40 11.08
C SER A 185 5.11 22.89 11.10
N ALA A 186 4.23 22.08 10.51
CA ALA A 186 4.38 20.64 10.46
C ALA A 186 5.50 20.24 9.48
N ASP A 187 6.29 19.23 9.86
CA ASP A 187 7.22 18.58 8.94
C ASP A 187 6.51 18.06 7.68
N LEU A 188 7.25 17.99 6.57
CA LEU A 188 6.75 17.53 5.26
C LEU A 188 5.99 16.20 5.33
N ARG A 189 6.35 15.30 6.27
CA ARG A 189 5.70 14.00 6.45
C ARG A 189 4.30 14.07 7.08
N TYR A 190 4.04 15.11 7.86
CA TYR A 190 2.78 15.29 8.59
C TYR A 190 1.89 16.38 7.97
N ARG A 191 2.46 17.23 7.10
CA ARG A 191 1.71 18.28 6.40
C ARG A 191 0.45 17.72 5.72
N GLU A 192 -0.68 18.39 5.90
CA GLU A 192 -2.02 18.00 5.41
C GLU A 192 -2.60 16.69 5.98
N ARG A 193 -1.85 15.93 6.78
CA ARG A 193 -2.29 14.69 7.44
C ARG A 193 -2.69 14.89 8.89
N VAL A 194 -2.38 16.03 9.49
CA VAL A 194 -2.62 16.29 10.91
C VAL A 194 -3.55 17.48 11.10
N GLU A 195 -4.46 17.37 12.07
CA GLU A 195 -5.36 18.46 12.45
C GLU A 195 -5.74 18.39 13.93
N PHE A 196 -6.03 19.55 14.53
CA PHE A 196 -6.67 19.63 15.83
C PHE A 196 -8.19 19.58 15.70
N PHE A 197 -8.86 19.14 16.76
CA PHE A 197 -10.31 19.23 16.89
C PHE A 197 -10.70 20.63 17.36
N THR A 198 -10.87 21.57 16.43
CA THR A 198 -11.13 22.99 16.75
C THR A 198 -12.34 23.21 17.66
N ASP A 199 -13.36 22.36 17.57
CA ASP A 199 -14.58 22.44 18.39
C ASP A 199 -14.36 22.00 19.86
N GLU A 200 -13.29 21.26 20.12
CA GLU A 200 -12.94 20.73 21.44
C GLU A 200 -11.89 21.62 22.16
N ILE A 201 -11.21 22.51 21.44
CA ILE A 201 -10.23 23.46 22.00
C ILE A 201 -10.81 24.35 23.12
N PRO A 202 -12.04 24.89 23.02
CA PRO A 202 -12.65 25.66 24.12
C PRO A 202 -12.85 24.86 25.40
N LYS A 203 -12.84 23.51 25.31
CA LYS A 203 -12.92 22.60 26.45
C LYS A 203 -11.53 22.16 26.94
N LEU A 204 -10.48 22.88 26.54
CA LEU A 204 -9.08 22.58 26.86
C LEU A 204 -8.60 21.22 26.35
N ASN A 205 -9.18 20.74 25.25
CA ASN A 205 -8.78 19.50 24.60
C ASN A 205 -8.02 19.80 23.30
N PHE A 206 -6.74 19.44 23.29
CA PHE A 206 -5.77 19.65 22.22
C PHE A 206 -5.31 18.33 21.59
N SER A 207 -6.21 17.35 21.58
CA SER A 207 -5.98 16.06 20.92
C SER A 207 -5.66 16.26 19.44
N LEU A 208 -4.74 15.44 18.93
CA LEU A 208 -4.29 15.48 17.54
C LEU A 208 -4.93 14.35 16.76
N ARG A 209 -5.54 14.66 15.61
CA ARG A 209 -5.92 13.64 14.63
C ARG A 209 -4.80 13.48 13.61
N LEU A 210 -4.30 12.26 13.45
CA LEU A 210 -3.37 11.86 12.39
C LEU A 210 -4.10 10.99 11.37
N LYS A 211 -4.18 11.46 10.12
CA LYS A 211 -4.92 10.82 9.03
C LYS A 211 -4.06 9.84 8.24
N SER A 212 -4.67 8.74 7.84
CA SER A 212 -4.08 7.71 6.98
C SER A 212 -2.71 7.23 7.48
N VAL A 213 -2.66 6.68 8.69
CA VAL A 213 -1.43 6.27 9.37
C VAL A 213 -0.59 5.30 8.52
N ARG A 214 0.73 5.48 8.53
CA ARG A 214 1.74 4.71 7.78
C ARG A 214 2.62 3.92 8.74
N SER A 215 3.29 2.88 8.23
CA SER A 215 4.28 2.09 8.99
C SER A 215 5.38 2.94 9.64
N GLU A 216 5.79 4.02 8.97
CA GLU A 216 6.79 5.00 9.47
C GLU A 216 6.28 5.89 10.62
N ASP A 217 4.98 6.01 10.81
CA ASP A 217 4.40 6.84 11.88
C ASP A 217 4.52 6.16 13.25
N LYS A 218 4.92 4.89 13.31
CA LYS A 218 5.17 4.18 14.57
C LYS A 218 6.14 4.98 15.42
N GLY A 219 5.82 5.15 16.70
CA GLY A 219 6.69 5.84 17.64
C GLY A 219 5.94 6.46 18.80
N ILE A 220 6.68 7.27 19.56
CA ILE A 220 6.17 7.97 20.73
C ILE A 220 5.92 9.43 20.32
N TYR A 221 4.73 9.90 20.62
CA TYR A 221 4.30 11.28 20.38
C TYR A 221 4.16 11.99 21.71
N MET A 222 4.65 13.21 21.80
CA MET A 222 4.56 14.04 23.00
C MET A 222 3.73 15.28 22.70
N CYS A 223 2.74 15.53 23.56
CA CYS A 223 2.03 16.78 23.64
C CYS A 223 2.70 17.63 24.72
N GLU A 224 3.21 18.79 24.36
CA GLU A 224 3.85 19.74 25.26
C GLU A 224 3.01 21.03 25.31
N VAL A 225 2.56 21.38 26.51
CA VAL A 225 1.65 22.51 26.76
C VAL A 225 2.35 23.57 27.59
N PHE A 226 2.25 24.83 27.15
CA PHE A 226 2.76 26.00 27.85
C PHE A 226 1.61 26.96 28.16
N ALA A 227 1.47 27.34 29.43
CA ALA A 227 0.43 28.25 29.89
C ALA A 227 0.96 29.14 31.03
N GLY A 228 0.98 30.46 30.84
CA GLY A 228 1.34 31.42 31.89
C GLY A 228 2.73 31.21 32.53
N GLY A 229 3.70 30.69 31.77
CA GLY A 229 5.05 30.37 32.26
C GLY A 229 5.19 28.98 32.90
N LEU A 230 4.10 28.23 33.04
CA LEU A 230 4.11 26.81 33.40
C LEU A 230 4.21 25.95 32.14
N SER A 231 4.86 24.79 32.27
CA SER A 231 4.88 23.76 31.23
C SER A 231 4.52 22.40 31.79
N ALA A 232 3.82 21.61 30.99
CA ALA A 232 3.47 20.23 31.30
C ALA A 232 3.38 19.43 29.99
N ASN A 233 3.58 18.12 30.07
CA ASN A 233 3.55 17.26 28.90
C ASN A 233 2.86 15.93 29.18
N THR A 234 2.50 15.24 28.11
CA THR A 234 2.05 13.85 28.13
C THR A 234 2.54 13.16 26.87
N THR A 235 2.73 11.85 26.93
CA THR A 235 3.21 11.02 25.82
C THR A 235 2.19 9.96 25.48
N VAL A 236 2.04 9.68 24.18
CA VAL A 236 1.19 8.63 23.64
C VAL A 236 2.04 7.76 22.72
N GLU A 237 1.99 6.45 22.92
CA GLU A 237 2.71 5.49 22.08
C GLU A 237 1.80 4.88 21.01
N LEU A 238 2.28 4.85 19.77
CA LEU A 238 1.63 4.20 18.64
C LEU A 238 2.42 2.93 18.29
N GLU A 239 1.94 1.75 18.72
CA GLU A 239 2.74 0.51 18.72
C GLU A 239 2.43 -0.45 17.55
N GLN A 240 1.15 -0.80 17.38
CA GLN A 240 0.74 -1.85 16.47
C GLN A 240 0.18 -1.24 15.19
N LEU A 241 0.94 -1.34 14.11
CA LEU A 241 0.52 -1.02 12.76
C LEU A 241 0.18 -2.32 12.02
N GLY A 242 -1.07 -2.74 12.16
CA GLY A 242 -1.57 -3.93 11.47
C GLY A 242 -1.79 -3.66 9.97
N PHE A 243 -1.76 -4.71 9.15
CA PHE A 243 -2.30 -4.59 7.80
C PHE A 243 -3.80 -4.33 7.88
N SER A 244 -4.30 -3.31 7.18
CA SER A 244 -5.74 -3.07 7.11
C SER A 244 -6.46 -4.33 6.59
N VAL A 245 -7.65 -4.58 7.12
CA VAL A 245 -8.50 -5.72 6.73
C VAL A 245 -8.66 -5.80 5.21
N SER A 246 -8.68 -4.65 4.52
CA SER A 246 -8.68 -4.55 3.07
C SER A 246 -7.43 -5.13 2.43
N HIS A 247 -6.23 -4.86 2.97
CA HIS A 247 -4.97 -5.44 2.45
C HIS A 247 -4.95 -6.96 2.63
N ILE A 248 -5.43 -7.47 3.77
CA ILE A 248 -5.50 -8.92 4.04
C ILE A 248 -6.47 -9.59 3.07
N MET A 249 -7.63 -8.98 2.81
CA MET A 249 -8.61 -9.51 1.86
C MET A 249 -8.07 -9.53 0.43
N VAL A 250 -7.37 -8.47 0.01
CA VAL A 250 -6.71 -8.42 -1.31
C VAL A 250 -5.62 -9.49 -1.43
N LEU A 251 -4.81 -9.71 -0.39
CA LEU A 251 -3.80 -10.77 -0.36
C LEU A 251 -4.43 -12.15 -0.58
N ILE A 252 -5.50 -12.46 0.17
CA ILE A 252 -6.21 -13.75 0.06
C ILE A 252 -6.81 -13.92 -1.35
N LEU A 253 -7.42 -12.88 -1.91
CA LEU A 253 -7.97 -12.91 -3.26
C LEU A 253 -6.86 -13.14 -4.32
N CYS A 254 -5.74 -12.44 -4.21
CA CYS A 254 -4.59 -12.59 -5.11
C CYS A 254 -3.98 -14.01 -5.05
N VAL A 255 -3.84 -14.58 -3.85
CA VAL A 255 -3.31 -15.95 -3.66
C VAL A 255 -4.30 -17.00 -4.17
N SER A 256 -5.60 -16.80 -3.95
CA SER A 256 -6.63 -17.72 -4.45
C SER A 256 -6.75 -17.70 -5.98
N ALA A 257 -6.71 -16.52 -6.61
CA ALA A 257 -6.78 -16.36 -8.06
C ALA A 257 -5.54 -16.96 -8.74
N SER A 258 -4.33 -16.65 -8.26
CA SER A 258 -3.09 -17.22 -8.80
C SER A 258 -2.98 -18.73 -8.55
N GLY A 259 -3.38 -19.20 -7.37
CA GLY A 259 -3.47 -20.61 -7.04
C GLY A 259 -4.43 -21.37 -7.98
N SER A 260 -5.61 -20.79 -8.25
CA SER A 260 -6.60 -21.38 -9.17
C SER A 260 -6.11 -21.44 -10.62
N ALA A 261 -5.41 -20.41 -11.09
CA ALA A 261 -4.81 -20.37 -12.43
C ALA A 261 -3.69 -21.42 -12.58
N LEU A 262 -2.83 -21.56 -11.57
CA LEU A 262 -1.78 -22.60 -11.52
C LEU A 262 -2.38 -24.01 -11.47
N LEU A 263 -3.45 -24.22 -10.70
CA LEU A 263 -4.18 -25.48 -10.65
C LEU A 263 -4.79 -25.82 -12.01
N LEU A 264 -5.40 -24.85 -12.69
CA LEU A 264 -5.95 -25.03 -14.03
C LEU A 264 -4.85 -25.40 -15.05
N CYS A 265 -3.72 -24.69 -15.01
CA CYS A 265 -2.54 -25.01 -15.82
C CYS A 265 -2.01 -26.43 -15.52
N CYS A 266 -1.89 -26.81 -14.25
CA CYS A 266 -1.48 -28.16 -13.83
C CYS A 266 -2.48 -29.23 -14.27
N LEU A 267 -3.79 -28.98 -14.20
CA LEU A 267 -4.81 -29.92 -14.67
C LEU A 267 -4.78 -30.09 -16.19
N ILE A 268 -4.53 -29.02 -16.95
CA ILE A 268 -4.31 -29.09 -18.40
C ILE A 268 -3.03 -29.90 -18.70
N TYR A 269 -1.94 -29.64 -17.96
CA TYR A 269 -0.68 -30.38 -18.06
C TYR A 269 -0.86 -31.89 -17.78
N CYS A 270 -1.54 -32.24 -16.68
CA CYS A 270 -1.80 -33.63 -16.30
C CYS A 270 -2.77 -34.33 -17.28
N ARG A 271 -3.73 -33.60 -17.86
CA ARG A 271 -4.65 -34.16 -18.86
C ARG A 271 -3.96 -34.47 -20.20
N ASN A 272 -2.88 -33.77 -20.53
CA ASN A 272 -2.13 -34.02 -21.77
C ASN A 272 -1.26 -35.29 -21.70
N LYS A 273 -1.00 -35.86 -20.51
CA LYS A 273 -0.29 -37.14 -20.36
C LYS A 273 -1.17 -38.37 -20.56
N ASN A 274 -2.50 -38.23 -20.50
CA ASN A 274 -3.43 -39.36 -20.59
C ASN A 274 -4.38 -39.18 -21.78
N GLY A 275 -3.90 -39.47 -22.99
CA GLY A 275 -4.66 -39.36 -24.22
C GLY A 275 -4.38 -40.47 -25.23
N LEU A 276 -5.09 -41.59 -25.07
CA LEU A 276 -5.62 -42.48 -26.12
C LEU A 276 -4.67 -43.04 -27.21
N THR A 277 -4.34 -44.33 -27.08
CA THR A 277 -3.93 -45.19 -28.20
C THR A 277 -5.08 -45.32 -29.21
N VAL A 278 -4.92 -44.75 -30.40
CA VAL A 278 -5.76 -45.02 -31.57
C VAL A 278 -4.86 -45.47 -32.72
N MET A 279 -5.08 -46.70 -33.19
CA MET A 279 -4.42 -47.24 -34.38
C MET A 279 -5.09 -46.68 -35.65
N TYR A 280 -4.37 -45.90 -36.45
CA TYR A 280 -4.38 -46.00 -37.92
C TYR A 280 -3.24 -45.22 -38.61
N SER A 281 -2.72 -45.79 -39.71
CA SER A 281 -1.86 -45.29 -40.81
C SER A 281 -0.99 -44.03 -40.66
N GLN A 282 0.26 -44.25 -40.22
CA GLN A 282 1.55 -43.78 -40.77
C GLN A 282 1.75 -42.31 -41.20
N SER A 283 1.67 -41.39 -40.23
CA SER A 283 2.68 -40.34 -40.02
C SER A 283 2.92 -40.29 -38.50
N ARG A 284 4.16 -40.55 -38.04
CA ARG A 284 4.49 -40.51 -36.60
C ARG A 284 5.39 -39.31 -36.36
N LEU A 285 4.93 -38.42 -35.48
CA LEU A 285 5.76 -37.41 -34.83
C LEU A 285 6.83 -38.11 -33.99
N VAL A 286 8.08 -37.63 -34.06
CA VAL A 286 9.20 -38.17 -33.28
C VAL A 286 10.12 -37.03 -32.81
N ASP A 287 10.61 -37.14 -31.57
CA ASP A 287 11.51 -36.18 -30.94
C ASP A 287 12.96 -36.32 -31.46
N LEU A 288 13.69 -35.20 -31.54
CA LEU A 288 15.13 -35.21 -31.88
C LEU A 288 15.95 -35.99 -30.84
N GLY A 289 17.01 -36.66 -31.30
CA GLY A 289 17.88 -37.51 -30.49
C GLY A 289 17.30 -38.89 -30.13
N SER A 290 16.03 -39.16 -30.48
CA SER A 290 15.42 -40.47 -30.28
C SER A 290 15.64 -41.43 -31.45
N SER A 291 15.24 -42.69 -31.29
CA SER A 291 15.32 -43.74 -32.30
C SER A 291 13.97 -43.97 -32.98
N MET A 292 13.93 -44.00 -34.31
CA MET A 292 12.72 -44.23 -35.10
C MET A 292 12.86 -45.40 -36.06
N VAL A 293 11.76 -46.13 -36.29
CA VAL A 293 11.71 -47.23 -37.25
C VAL A 293 10.85 -46.86 -38.46
N LEU A 294 11.51 -46.71 -39.62
CA LEU A 294 10.88 -46.58 -40.92
C LEU A 294 10.43 -47.96 -41.40
N LYS A 295 9.10 -48.16 -41.46
CA LYS A 295 8.52 -49.47 -41.76
C LYS A 295 8.62 -49.80 -43.24
N CYS A 296 9.20 -50.95 -43.54
CA CYS A 296 9.17 -51.58 -44.86
C CYS A 296 9.03 -53.09 -44.65
N TYR A 297 7.85 -53.66 -44.93
CA TYR A 297 7.61 -55.09 -44.74
C TYR A 297 6.78 -55.66 -45.89
N ARG A 298 6.97 -56.96 -46.15
CA ARG A 298 6.26 -57.70 -47.18
C ARG A 298 5.71 -59.00 -46.61
N VAL A 299 4.44 -59.27 -46.91
CA VAL A 299 3.69 -60.43 -46.36
C VAL A 299 4.05 -61.76 -47.03
N LYS A 300 4.57 -61.75 -48.27
CA LYS A 300 4.99 -62.96 -48.98
C LYS A 300 6.52 -63.15 -48.90
N PRO A 301 7.01 -64.29 -48.37
CA PRO A 301 8.44 -64.58 -48.30
C PRO A 301 9.08 -64.57 -49.70
N LEU A 302 10.28 -64.01 -49.80
CA LEU A 302 11.13 -64.05 -50.99
C LEU A 302 12.20 -65.13 -50.82
N GLU A 303 12.64 -65.76 -51.92
CA GLU A 303 13.87 -66.55 -51.90
C GLU A 303 15.04 -65.64 -51.49
N THR A 304 15.79 -66.05 -50.46
CA THR A 304 16.87 -65.26 -49.85
C THR A 304 18.17 -65.26 -50.67
N GLU A 305 18.26 -66.09 -51.71
CA GLU A 305 19.39 -66.11 -52.64
C GLU A 305 19.37 -64.83 -53.49
N ASP A 306 20.46 -64.04 -53.41
CA ASP A 306 20.67 -62.76 -54.10
C ASP A 306 19.69 -61.62 -53.74
N LEU A 307 19.31 -61.51 -52.46
CA LEU A 307 18.49 -60.41 -51.97
C LEU A 307 19.33 -59.15 -51.66
N LYS A 308 18.94 -58.02 -52.25
CA LYS A 308 19.54 -56.70 -52.00
C LYS A 308 18.47 -55.71 -51.57
N VAL A 309 18.64 -55.05 -50.43
CA VAL A 309 17.72 -54.01 -49.93
C VAL A 309 18.46 -52.70 -49.79
N GLU A 310 17.94 -51.63 -50.36
CA GLU A 310 18.47 -50.29 -50.16
C GLU A 310 17.41 -49.34 -49.60
N TRP A 311 17.83 -48.52 -48.65
CA TRP A 311 17.10 -47.33 -48.22
C TRP A 311 17.79 -46.10 -48.75
N ARG A 312 17.04 -45.24 -49.43
CA ARG A 312 17.53 -43.98 -49.96
C ARG A 312 16.63 -42.82 -49.55
N ARG A 313 17.21 -41.64 -49.41
CA ARG A 313 16.43 -40.40 -49.41
C ARG A 313 15.77 -40.18 -50.77
N THR A 314 14.52 -39.76 -50.78
CA THR A 314 13.70 -39.65 -52.01
C THR A 314 14.08 -38.41 -52.81
N ASP A 315 14.41 -37.32 -52.10
CA ASP A 315 14.83 -36.02 -52.60
C ASP A 315 16.26 -36.05 -53.16
N THR A 316 17.24 -36.48 -52.35
CA THR A 316 18.67 -36.41 -52.71
C THR A 316 19.22 -37.70 -53.30
N LYS A 317 18.45 -38.80 -53.29
CA LYS A 317 18.88 -40.16 -53.66
C LYS A 317 20.07 -40.69 -52.85
N THR A 318 20.45 -40.01 -51.76
CA THR A 318 21.46 -40.41 -50.78
C THR A 318 21.20 -41.82 -50.26
N LEU A 319 22.23 -42.66 -50.20
CA LEU A 319 22.16 -43.99 -49.63
C LEU A 319 22.22 -43.92 -48.10
N VAL A 320 21.13 -44.33 -47.45
CA VAL A 320 20.99 -44.33 -45.98
C VAL A 320 21.50 -45.65 -45.41
N HIS A 321 21.09 -46.78 -45.99
CA HIS A 321 21.64 -48.09 -45.64
C HIS A 321 21.45 -49.11 -46.77
N LEU A 322 22.37 -50.08 -46.87
CA LEU A 322 22.37 -51.16 -47.85
C LEU A 322 22.53 -52.51 -47.15
N TYR A 323 21.68 -53.47 -47.52
CA TYR A 323 21.82 -54.88 -47.17
C TYR A 323 22.14 -55.68 -48.44
N GLN A 324 23.23 -56.45 -48.41
CA GLN A 324 23.68 -57.28 -49.53
C GLN A 324 24.60 -58.41 -49.00
N ASP A 325 24.55 -59.58 -49.63
CA ASP A 325 25.40 -60.74 -49.32
C ASP A 325 25.22 -61.24 -47.86
N GLY A 326 23.97 -61.24 -47.38
CA GLY A 326 23.62 -61.73 -46.05
C GLY A 326 23.93 -60.77 -44.88
N LYS A 327 24.56 -59.61 -45.13
CA LYS A 327 24.94 -58.63 -44.10
C LYS A 327 24.58 -57.18 -44.45
N GLY A 328 24.41 -56.36 -43.42
CA GLY A 328 24.32 -54.90 -43.56
C GLY A 328 25.69 -54.31 -43.91
N GLN A 329 25.76 -53.50 -44.95
CA GLN A 329 26.99 -52.89 -45.47
C GLN A 329 27.11 -51.47 -44.91
N THR A 330 27.54 -51.35 -43.65
CA THR A 330 27.71 -50.06 -42.95
C THR A 330 28.79 -49.18 -43.58
N GLU A 331 29.84 -49.79 -44.14
CA GLU A 331 30.95 -49.08 -44.82
C GLU A 331 30.52 -48.33 -46.09
N LYS A 332 29.36 -48.68 -46.67
CA LYS A 332 28.81 -48.06 -47.89
C LYS A 332 27.80 -46.95 -47.60
N GLN A 333 27.51 -46.67 -46.32
CA GLN A 333 26.60 -45.60 -45.93
C GLN A 333 27.24 -44.23 -46.19
N GLN A 334 26.41 -43.24 -46.56
CA GLN A 334 26.84 -41.84 -46.51
C GLN A 334 27.24 -41.48 -45.07
N GLU A 335 28.24 -40.62 -44.94
CA GLU A 335 28.87 -40.23 -43.67
C GLU A 335 27.86 -39.86 -42.58
N ASP A 336 26.80 -39.12 -42.93
CA ASP A 336 25.76 -38.65 -42.01
C ASP A 336 24.95 -39.77 -41.32
N TYR A 337 24.88 -40.94 -41.95
CA TYR A 337 24.09 -42.10 -41.51
C TYR A 337 24.93 -43.22 -40.89
N GLN A 338 26.26 -43.09 -40.92
CA GLN A 338 27.15 -44.09 -40.35
C GLN A 338 26.89 -44.26 -38.85
N ASN A 339 26.82 -45.52 -38.41
CA ASN A 339 26.58 -45.91 -37.01
C ASN A 339 25.24 -45.44 -36.39
N ARG A 340 24.31 -44.90 -37.19
CA ARG A 340 22.98 -44.46 -36.75
C ARG A 340 21.85 -45.21 -37.46
N ALA A 341 22.08 -45.71 -38.67
CA ALA A 341 21.09 -46.43 -39.45
C ALA A 341 21.36 -47.96 -39.41
N HIS A 342 20.35 -48.73 -39.00
CA HIS A 342 20.45 -50.18 -38.73
C HIS A 342 19.28 -50.96 -39.32
N PHE A 343 19.56 -52.11 -39.91
CA PHE A 343 18.52 -53.10 -40.29
C PHE A 343 18.27 -54.12 -39.17
N PHE A 344 17.04 -54.64 -39.12
CA PHE A 344 16.70 -55.83 -38.33
C PHE A 344 17.08 -57.11 -39.10
N THR A 345 18.38 -57.41 -39.13
CA THR A 345 18.94 -58.47 -40.00
C THR A 345 18.36 -59.87 -39.75
N ASP A 346 17.95 -60.17 -38.52
CA ASP A 346 17.26 -61.39 -38.10
C ASP A 346 15.84 -61.54 -38.68
N GLN A 347 15.20 -60.42 -39.05
CA GLN A 347 13.82 -60.38 -39.53
C GLN A 347 13.70 -60.24 -41.05
N ILE A 348 14.82 -60.06 -41.76
CA ILE A 348 14.85 -59.93 -43.23
C ILE A 348 14.33 -61.20 -43.91
N GLN A 349 14.67 -62.38 -43.39
CA GLN A 349 14.17 -63.67 -43.90
C GLN A 349 12.65 -63.80 -43.76
N HIS A 350 12.06 -63.09 -42.80
CA HIS A 350 10.63 -63.05 -42.53
C HIS A 350 9.91 -61.92 -43.29
N GLY A 351 10.62 -61.22 -44.19
CA GLY A 351 10.06 -60.15 -45.01
C GLY A 351 9.99 -58.78 -44.32
N ASN A 352 10.68 -58.58 -43.19
CA ASN A 352 10.82 -57.27 -42.56
C ASN A 352 12.13 -56.59 -43.00
N PHE A 353 11.99 -55.54 -43.79
CA PHE A 353 13.07 -54.71 -44.33
C PHE A 353 13.11 -53.31 -43.71
N SER A 354 12.50 -53.15 -42.54
CA SER A 354 12.40 -51.86 -41.85
C SER A 354 13.78 -51.34 -41.43
N LEU A 355 13.94 -50.02 -41.46
CA LEU A 355 15.16 -49.33 -41.06
C LEU A 355 14.95 -48.66 -39.70
N ARG A 356 15.84 -48.94 -38.74
CA ARG A 356 15.95 -48.17 -37.50
C ARG A 356 16.98 -47.06 -37.70
N LEU A 357 16.59 -45.82 -37.45
CA LEU A 357 17.45 -44.65 -37.46
C LEU A 357 17.54 -44.07 -36.04
N ASP A 358 18.74 -44.06 -35.49
CA ASP A 358 19.06 -43.61 -34.14
C ASP A 358 19.59 -42.15 -34.16
N ASP A 359 19.46 -41.47 -33.02
CA ASP A 359 19.94 -40.09 -32.81
C ASP A 359 19.37 -39.11 -33.86
N LEU A 360 18.05 -39.06 -34.05
CA LEU A 360 17.40 -38.24 -35.09
C LEU A 360 17.81 -36.76 -35.06
N ARG A 361 18.18 -36.21 -36.23
CA ARG A 361 18.55 -34.79 -36.42
C ARG A 361 17.48 -34.04 -37.21
N ALA A 362 17.43 -32.72 -37.10
CA ALA A 362 16.49 -31.90 -37.88
C ALA A 362 16.74 -32.05 -39.40
N GLU A 363 18.00 -32.28 -39.79
CA GLU A 363 18.42 -32.54 -41.18
C GLU A 363 17.91 -33.87 -41.74
N ASP A 364 17.47 -34.80 -40.88
CA ASP A 364 16.87 -36.08 -41.29
C ASP A 364 15.40 -35.91 -41.70
N GLU A 365 14.83 -34.70 -41.62
CA GLU A 365 13.50 -34.43 -42.17
C GLU A 365 13.47 -34.71 -43.69
N GLY A 366 12.47 -35.49 -44.11
CA GLY A 366 12.28 -35.81 -45.52
C GLY A 366 11.59 -37.14 -45.79
N GLU A 367 11.51 -37.48 -47.06
CA GLU A 367 10.88 -38.72 -47.52
C GLU A 367 11.95 -39.77 -47.86
N TYR A 368 11.76 -41.00 -47.40
CA TYR A 368 12.68 -42.12 -47.56
C TYR A 368 12.04 -43.21 -48.40
N THR A 369 12.79 -43.77 -49.35
CA THR A 369 12.36 -44.87 -50.22
C THR A 369 13.10 -46.15 -49.85
N CYS A 370 12.36 -47.21 -49.59
CA CYS A 370 12.84 -48.59 -49.47
C CYS A 370 12.70 -49.28 -50.82
N THR A 371 13.77 -49.89 -51.34
CA THR A 371 13.73 -50.68 -52.57
C THR A 371 14.36 -52.05 -52.35
N VAL A 372 13.64 -53.11 -52.70
CA VAL A 372 14.06 -54.51 -52.55
C VAL A 372 14.27 -55.13 -53.93
N TYR A 373 15.44 -55.69 -54.15
CA TYR A 373 15.84 -56.40 -55.35
C TYR A 373 16.02 -57.90 -55.07
N SER A 374 15.63 -58.73 -56.03
CA SER A 374 15.91 -60.17 -56.06
C SER A 374 16.33 -60.54 -57.48
N LYS A 375 17.41 -61.33 -57.62
CA LYS A 375 17.96 -61.73 -58.93
C LYS A 375 18.12 -60.54 -59.89
N GLN A 376 18.62 -59.41 -59.36
CA GLN A 376 18.84 -58.13 -60.06
C GLN A 376 17.59 -57.40 -60.58
N ARG A 377 16.37 -57.80 -60.20
CA ARG A 377 15.12 -57.07 -60.50
C ARG A 377 14.52 -56.43 -59.25
N SER A 378 14.05 -55.19 -59.35
CA SER A 378 13.31 -54.54 -58.26
C SER A 378 11.95 -55.20 -58.09
N VAL A 379 11.72 -55.85 -56.95
CA VAL A 379 10.49 -56.60 -56.69
C VAL A 379 9.53 -55.82 -55.80
N PHE A 380 10.03 -54.93 -54.94
CA PHE A 380 9.24 -54.11 -54.02
C PHE A 380 9.82 -52.71 -53.90
N SER A 381 8.97 -51.70 -53.79
CA SER A 381 9.37 -50.38 -53.32
C SER A 381 8.24 -49.73 -52.51
N THR A 382 8.61 -49.03 -51.43
CA THR A 382 7.67 -48.27 -50.59
C THR A 382 8.35 -46.99 -50.09
N GLN A 383 7.55 -45.95 -49.86
CA GLN A 383 8.00 -44.68 -49.30
C GLN A 383 7.58 -44.52 -47.84
N ALA A 384 8.36 -43.78 -47.08
CA ALA A 384 8.10 -43.43 -45.69
C ALA A 384 8.49 -41.96 -45.46
N SER A 385 7.59 -41.15 -44.93
CA SER A 385 7.86 -39.75 -44.59
C SER A 385 8.30 -39.62 -43.13
N LEU A 386 9.34 -38.81 -42.88
CA LEU A 386 9.85 -38.49 -41.56
C LEU A 386 9.77 -36.97 -41.33
N GLU A 387 9.06 -36.57 -40.28
CA GLU A 387 8.89 -35.18 -39.88
C GLU A 387 9.21 -35.06 -38.37
N PRO A 388 10.47 -34.73 -38.00
CA PRO A 388 10.86 -34.57 -36.61
C PRO A 388 10.29 -33.27 -36.03
N ARG A 389 9.90 -33.27 -34.75
CA ARG A 389 9.46 -32.03 -34.05
C ARG A 389 10.38 -31.67 -32.89
N LEU A 390 10.69 -30.37 -32.77
CA LEU A 390 11.40 -29.73 -31.66
C LEU A 390 10.41 -29.13 -30.63
N LEU A 391 9.23 -29.73 -30.46
CA LEU A 391 8.10 -28.95 -29.95
C LEU A 391 8.06 -28.84 -28.42
N ASP A 392 8.50 -29.86 -27.67
CA ASP A 392 8.20 -29.87 -26.24
C ASP A 392 9.17 -29.00 -25.42
N SER A 393 10.49 -29.17 -25.58
CA SER A 393 11.47 -28.47 -24.74
C SER A 393 11.52 -26.95 -24.95
N VAL A 394 11.39 -26.49 -26.20
CA VAL A 394 11.48 -25.05 -26.54
C VAL A 394 10.20 -24.31 -26.17
N LEU A 395 9.03 -24.95 -26.31
CA LEU A 395 7.76 -24.41 -25.84
C LEU A 395 7.75 -24.30 -24.31
N HIS A 396 8.21 -25.33 -23.61
CA HIS A 396 8.31 -25.31 -22.15
C HIS A 396 9.24 -24.18 -21.68
N LEU A 397 10.37 -23.98 -22.36
CA LEU A 397 11.29 -22.88 -22.04
C LEU A 397 10.67 -21.51 -22.32
N HIS A 398 9.99 -21.33 -23.46
CA HIS A 398 9.31 -20.07 -23.79
C HIS A 398 8.16 -19.76 -22.81
N LEU A 399 7.34 -20.76 -22.48
CA LEU A 399 6.25 -20.60 -21.53
C LEU A 399 6.80 -20.30 -20.13
N PHE A 400 7.88 -20.95 -19.72
CA PHE A 400 8.55 -20.66 -18.45
C PHE A 400 9.13 -19.24 -18.40
N LEU A 401 9.81 -18.78 -19.46
CA LEU A 401 10.39 -17.44 -19.56
C LEU A 401 9.32 -16.34 -19.60
N VAL A 402 8.13 -16.63 -20.10
CA VAL A 402 7.02 -15.67 -20.15
C VAL A 402 6.23 -15.66 -18.83
N VAL A 403 5.91 -16.84 -18.28
CA VAL A 403 5.02 -16.94 -17.11
C VAL A 403 5.78 -16.67 -15.82
N CYS A 404 6.98 -17.21 -15.64
CA CYS A 404 7.69 -17.16 -14.37
C CYS A 404 8.05 -15.72 -13.94
N PRO A 405 8.67 -14.87 -14.77
CA PRO A 405 8.99 -13.50 -14.37
C PRO A 405 7.75 -12.65 -14.08
N ASN A 406 6.68 -12.81 -14.84
CA ASN A 406 5.44 -12.07 -14.62
C ASN A 406 4.72 -12.51 -13.33
N MET A 407 4.72 -13.81 -13.02
CA MET A 407 4.20 -14.30 -11.74
C MET A 407 5.06 -13.86 -10.55
N ILE A 408 6.39 -13.85 -10.69
CA ILE A 408 7.29 -13.34 -9.65
C ILE A 408 7.03 -11.84 -9.41
N MET A 409 6.93 -11.05 -10.47
CA MET A 409 6.62 -9.63 -10.35
C MET A 409 5.23 -9.38 -9.76
N PHE A 410 4.23 -10.18 -10.12
CA PHE A 410 2.91 -10.14 -9.48
C PHE A 410 3.03 -10.33 -7.96
N PHE A 411 3.68 -11.40 -7.51
CA PHE A 411 3.86 -11.63 -6.07
C PHE A 411 4.70 -10.55 -5.39
N ALA A 412 5.72 -10.02 -6.05
CA ALA A 412 6.51 -8.91 -5.54
C ALA A 412 5.65 -7.67 -5.29
N PHE A 413 4.76 -7.30 -6.21
CA PHE A 413 3.83 -6.18 -6.02
C PHE A 413 2.78 -6.46 -4.96
N VAL A 414 2.29 -7.71 -4.83
CA VAL A 414 1.41 -8.11 -3.72
C VAL A 414 2.13 -7.89 -2.38
N PHE A 415 3.37 -8.35 -2.23
CA PHE A 415 4.14 -8.16 -0.99
C PHE A 415 4.46 -6.70 -0.72
N TRP A 416 4.86 -5.95 -1.74
CA TRP A 416 5.14 -4.52 -1.63
C TRP A 416 3.89 -3.74 -1.20
N GLY A 417 2.74 -4.06 -1.78
CA GLY A 417 1.44 -3.50 -1.41
C GLY A 417 0.97 -3.80 -0.01
N VAL A 418 1.49 -4.87 0.58
CA VAL A 418 1.21 -5.23 1.96
C VAL A 418 2.15 -4.45 2.87
N SER A 419 3.45 -4.38 2.56
CA SER A 419 4.44 -3.75 3.44
C SER A 419 4.42 -2.21 3.44
N GLU A 420 4.41 -1.58 2.26
CA GLU A 420 4.70 -0.14 2.12
C GLU A 420 3.85 0.56 1.05
N GLY A 421 3.28 -0.19 0.11
CA GLY A 421 2.60 0.33 -1.07
C GLY A 421 1.16 0.76 -0.85
N SER A 422 0.67 1.64 -1.73
CA SER A 422 -0.76 1.99 -1.78
C SER A 422 -1.58 0.81 -2.30
N VAL A 423 -2.71 0.49 -1.66
CA VAL A 423 -3.69 -0.52 -2.15
C VAL A 423 -4.03 -0.31 -3.62
N SER A 424 -4.21 0.95 -4.03
CA SER A 424 -4.57 1.30 -5.40
C SER A 424 -3.46 0.90 -6.39
N GLU A 425 -2.21 1.20 -6.06
CA GLU A 425 -1.04 0.88 -6.90
C GLU A 425 -0.80 -0.62 -6.96
N THR A 426 -0.94 -1.31 -5.83
CA THR A 426 -0.85 -2.77 -5.74
C THR A 426 -1.84 -3.46 -6.64
N VAL A 427 -3.11 -3.10 -6.56
CA VAL A 427 -4.19 -3.70 -7.35
C VAL A 427 -3.94 -3.50 -8.85
N CYS A 428 -3.50 -2.30 -9.24
CA CYS A 428 -3.18 -1.95 -10.62
C CYS A 428 -1.98 -2.75 -11.17
N CYS A 429 -0.87 -2.78 -10.44
CA CYS A 429 0.34 -3.50 -10.84
C CYS A 429 0.09 -5.02 -10.88
N CYS A 430 -0.64 -5.56 -9.89
CA CYS A 430 -1.02 -6.98 -9.86
C CYS A 430 -1.85 -7.37 -11.09
N ALA A 431 -2.85 -6.56 -11.46
CA ALA A 431 -3.64 -6.83 -12.67
C ALA A 431 -2.78 -6.81 -13.94
N LEU A 432 -1.85 -5.87 -14.06
CA LEU A 432 -0.94 -5.78 -15.21
C LEU A 432 -0.10 -7.04 -15.37
N TYR A 433 0.59 -7.47 -14.29
CA TYR A 433 1.48 -8.62 -14.36
C TYR A 433 0.74 -9.95 -14.47
N PHE A 434 -0.49 -10.04 -13.96
CA PHE A 434 -1.34 -11.21 -14.18
C PHE A 434 -1.85 -11.33 -15.62
N LEU A 435 -2.18 -10.20 -16.26
CA LEU A 435 -2.72 -10.18 -17.62
C LEU A 435 -1.64 -10.29 -18.71
N ARG A 436 -0.42 -9.81 -18.44
CA ARG A 436 0.69 -9.76 -19.41
C ARG A 436 1.09 -11.12 -20.03
N PRO A 437 1.05 -12.26 -19.32
CA PRO A 437 1.21 -13.58 -19.94
C PRO A 437 0.18 -13.89 -21.03
N LEU A 438 -1.07 -13.42 -20.91
CA LEU A 438 -2.12 -13.60 -21.93
C LEU A 438 -1.81 -12.79 -23.20
N LEU A 439 -1.26 -11.59 -23.06
CA LEU A 439 -0.76 -10.77 -24.18
C LEU A 439 0.41 -11.46 -24.88
N LEU A 440 1.39 -11.96 -24.12
CA LEU A 440 2.57 -12.61 -24.68
C LEU A 440 2.20 -13.92 -25.39
N LEU A 441 1.13 -14.60 -24.95
CA LEU A 441 0.55 -15.74 -25.67
C LEU A 441 -0.08 -15.35 -27.02
N TRP A 442 -0.38 -14.08 -27.28
CA TRP A 442 -0.86 -13.60 -28.59
C TRP A 442 0.21 -13.69 -29.69
N ALA A 443 1.50 -13.72 -29.33
CA ALA A 443 2.61 -13.97 -30.25
C ALA A 443 2.82 -15.48 -30.54
N ALA A 444 2.32 -16.37 -29.68
CA ALA A 444 2.46 -17.82 -29.82
C ALA A 444 1.78 -18.47 -31.06
N PRO A 445 0.67 -17.95 -31.65
CA PRO A 445 0.05 -18.57 -32.82
C PRO A 445 0.85 -18.41 -34.13
N PHE A 446 1.96 -17.67 -34.11
CA PHE A 446 2.92 -17.62 -35.23
C PHE A 446 3.90 -18.81 -35.23
N ILE A 447 3.92 -19.61 -34.15
CA ILE A 447 4.64 -20.87 -34.09
C ILE A 447 3.78 -21.97 -34.76
N LYS A 448 4.28 -22.57 -35.83
CA LYS A 448 3.56 -23.62 -36.61
C LYS A 448 3.19 -24.81 -35.70
N ASP A 449 1.96 -25.31 -35.88
CA ASP A 449 1.41 -26.56 -35.32
C ASP A 449 1.29 -26.71 -33.78
N LEU A 450 1.33 -25.60 -33.04
CA LEU A 450 1.28 -25.62 -31.57
C LEU A 450 -0.14 -25.66 -30.97
N PHE A 451 -1.12 -25.04 -31.64
CA PHE A 451 -2.49 -24.91 -31.15
C PHE A 451 -3.50 -25.40 -32.17
N SER A 452 -4.57 -26.05 -31.70
CA SER A 452 -5.75 -26.35 -32.53
C SER A 452 -6.22 -25.06 -33.24
N VAL A 453 -6.65 -25.19 -34.49
CA VAL A 453 -7.13 -24.07 -35.33
C VAL A 453 -8.12 -23.20 -34.56
N GLN A 454 -9.00 -23.81 -33.76
CA GLN A 454 -10.01 -23.11 -32.97
C GLN A 454 -9.41 -22.25 -31.85
N ILE A 455 -8.37 -22.73 -31.16
CA ILE A 455 -7.67 -22.02 -30.08
C ILE A 455 -6.88 -20.84 -30.66
N LYS A 456 -6.19 -21.06 -31.79
CA LYS A 456 -5.47 -19.99 -32.51
C LYS A 456 -6.39 -18.85 -32.92
N THR A 457 -7.57 -19.17 -33.46
CA THR A 457 -8.56 -18.17 -33.85
C THR A 457 -9.11 -17.41 -32.64
N TRP A 458 -9.30 -18.09 -31.50
CA TRP A 458 -9.79 -17.47 -30.27
C TRP A 458 -8.76 -16.53 -29.63
N ILE A 459 -7.51 -16.97 -29.49
CA ILE A 459 -6.40 -16.15 -28.96
C ILE A 459 -6.20 -14.88 -29.79
N GLN A 460 -6.17 -15.01 -31.11
CA GLN A 460 -5.94 -13.86 -32.01
C GLN A 460 -7.08 -12.84 -31.99
N LYS A 461 -8.32 -13.28 -31.74
CA LYS A 461 -9.50 -12.42 -31.81
C LYS A 461 -9.89 -11.79 -30.46
N TYR A 462 -9.71 -12.51 -29.35
CA TYR A 462 -10.28 -12.10 -28.06
C TYR A 462 -9.26 -11.76 -26.97
N SER A 463 -8.00 -12.22 -27.07
CA SER A 463 -7.01 -12.05 -25.98
C SER A 463 -6.78 -10.58 -25.63
N TYR A 464 -6.41 -9.76 -26.62
CA TYR A 464 -6.18 -8.32 -26.46
C TYR A 464 -7.42 -7.57 -25.93
N VAL A 465 -8.61 -7.93 -26.42
CA VAL A 465 -9.86 -7.24 -26.07
C VAL A 465 -10.26 -7.54 -24.63
N ALA A 466 -10.15 -8.81 -24.21
CA ALA A 466 -10.45 -9.23 -22.85
C ALA A 466 -9.48 -8.62 -21.84
N GLU A 467 -8.17 -8.61 -22.16
CA GLU A 467 -7.15 -8.00 -21.32
C GLU A 467 -7.38 -6.49 -21.14
N TYR A 468 -7.57 -5.75 -22.23
CA TYR A 468 -7.84 -4.31 -22.13
C TYR A 468 -9.10 -4.02 -21.30
N ALA A 469 -10.13 -4.86 -21.40
CA ALA A 469 -11.35 -4.71 -20.62
C ALA A 469 -11.13 -4.96 -19.12
N VAL A 470 -10.43 -6.03 -18.76
CA VAL A 470 -10.12 -6.35 -17.36
C VAL A 470 -9.18 -5.31 -16.76
N PHE A 471 -8.11 -4.94 -17.47
CA PHE A 471 -7.18 -3.92 -17.02
C PHE A 471 -7.86 -2.57 -16.81
N SER A 472 -8.69 -2.15 -17.78
CA SER A 472 -9.50 -0.94 -17.63
C SER A 472 -10.37 -1.01 -16.37
N LEU A 473 -11.14 -2.08 -16.18
CA LEU A 473 -12.05 -2.22 -15.04
C LEU A 473 -11.32 -2.10 -13.70
N VAL A 474 -10.17 -2.77 -13.56
CA VAL A 474 -9.36 -2.77 -12.33
C VAL A 474 -8.71 -1.41 -12.07
N MET A 475 -8.15 -0.77 -13.11
CA MET A 475 -7.60 0.58 -12.98
C MET A 475 -8.69 1.56 -12.54
N TYR A 476 -9.89 1.51 -13.13
CA TYR A 476 -10.97 2.45 -12.77
C TYR A 476 -11.52 2.24 -11.38
N SER A 477 -11.61 1.01 -10.88
CA SER A 477 -12.07 0.78 -9.51
C SER A 477 -11.09 1.36 -8.49
N ALA A 478 -9.78 1.19 -8.72
CA ALA A 478 -8.73 1.76 -7.88
C ALA A 478 -8.72 3.30 -7.95
N LEU A 479 -8.88 3.87 -9.15
CA LEU A 479 -8.99 5.33 -9.34
C LEU A 479 -10.23 5.91 -8.67
N PHE A 480 -11.36 5.22 -8.75
CA PHE A 480 -12.60 5.65 -8.11
C PHE A 480 -12.44 5.70 -6.60
N ALA A 481 -11.87 4.65 -5.99
CA ALA A 481 -11.61 4.62 -4.55
C ALA A 481 -10.71 5.78 -4.11
N SER A 482 -9.60 6.02 -4.81
CA SER A 482 -8.66 7.11 -4.51
C SER A 482 -9.29 8.51 -4.71
N ALA A 483 -10.08 8.67 -5.78
CA ALA A 483 -10.81 9.90 -6.03
C ALA A 483 -11.89 10.18 -4.98
N TRP A 484 -12.55 9.12 -4.48
CA TRP A 484 -13.61 9.19 -3.49
C TRP A 484 -13.12 9.67 -2.12
N GLU A 485 -11.98 9.17 -1.66
CA GLU A 485 -11.35 9.63 -0.41
C GLU A 485 -11.03 11.12 -0.44
N ARG A 486 -10.56 11.62 -1.59
CA ARG A 486 -10.20 13.03 -1.78
C ARG A 486 -11.38 13.90 -2.20
N PHE A 487 -12.55 13.31 -2.43
CA PHE A 487 -13.70 13.97 -3.05
C PHE A 487 -14.14 15.20 -2.26
N LEU A 488 -14.16 15.14 -0.93
CA LEU A 488 -14.66 16.23 -0.09
C LEU A 488 -13.79 17.50 -0.18
N ASN A 489 -12.49 17.36 -0.44
CA ASN A 489 -11.52 18.46 -0.42
C ASN A 489 -11.40 19.23 -1.76
N TYR A 490 -12.03 18.75 -2.83
CA TYR A 490 -11.99 19.43 -4.13
C TYR A 490 -13.01 20.57 -4.26
N ALA A 491 -12.65 21.58 -5.06
CA ALA A 491 -13.56 22.65 -5.46
C ALA A 491 -14.80 22.10 -6.19
N VAL A 492 -15.95 22.77 -6.05
CA VAL A 492 -17.26 22.33 -6.59
C VAL A 492 -17.19 22.01 -8.09
N PHE A 493 -16.49 22.82 -8.87
CA PHE A 493 -16.30 22.60 -10.30
C PHE A 493 -15.56 21.28 -10.61
N SER A 494 -14.46 21.02 -9.90
CA SER A 494 -13.68 19.79 -10.05
C SER A 494 -14.47 18.54 -9.66
N LYS A 495 -15.31 18.63 -8.61
CA LYS A 495 -16.22 17.55 -8.19
C LYS A 495 -17.20 17.17 -9.30
N VAL A 496 -17.84 18.15 -9.92
CA VAL A 496 -18.81 17.93 -11.01
C VAL A 496 -18.14 17.33 -12.24
N MET A 497 -16.97 17.85 -12.63
CA MET A 497 -16.21 17.32 -13.77
C MET A 497 -15.76 15.88 -13.54
N MET A 498 -15.30 15.55 -12.32
CA MET A 498 -14.89 14.20 -11.94
C MET A 498 -16.04 13.20 -12.00
N ILE A 499 -17.19 13.55 -11.40
CA ILE A 499 -18.39 12.70 -11.46
C ILE A 499 -18.82 12.50 -12.92
N GLY A 500 -18.84 13.57 -13.71
CA GLY A 500 -19.19 13.50 -15.14
C GLY A 500 -18.27 12.56 -15.92
N LEU A 501 -16.94 12.68 -15.76
CA LEU A 501 -15.97 11.81 -16.41
C LEU A 501 -16.12 10.34 -15.98
N PHE A 502 -16.34 10.07 -14.69
CA PHE A 502 -16.58 8.70 -14.20
C PHE A 502 -17.83 8.07 -14.82
N VAL A 503 -18.94 8.81 -14.91
CA VAL A 503 -20.18 8.33 -15.52
C VAL A 503 -19.96 8.03 -17.01
N ILE A 504 -19.28 8.92 -17.74
CA ILE A 504 -19.00 8.72 -19.17
C ILE A 504 -18.15 7.47 -19.38
N VAL A 505 -17.04 7.32 -18.63
CA VAL A 505 -16.15 6.15 -18.73
C VAL A 505 -16.90 4.86 -18.39
N PHE A 506 -17.73 4.86 -17.35
CA PHE A 506 -18.53 3.70 -16.96
C PHE A 506 -19.52 3.27 -18.05
N VAL A 507 -20.24 4.23 -18.63
CA VAL A 507 -21.18 3.97 -19.74
C VAL A 507 -20.43 3.42 -20.96
N CYS A 508 -19.28 3.99 -21.32
CA CYS A 508 -18.44 3.48 -22.42
C CYS A 508 -17.98 2.03 -22.17
N CYS A 509 -17.55 1.70 -20.95
CA CYS A 509 -17.18 0.34 -20.57
C CYS A 509 -18.37 -0.64 -20.68
N LEU A 510 -19.56 -0.25 -20.21
CA LEU A 510 -20.78 -1.05 -20.34
C LEU A 510 -21.18 -1.28 -21.80
N CYS A 511 -21.12 -0.23 -22.64
CA CYS A 511 -21.37 -0.34 -24.07
C CYS A 511 -20.40 -1.34 -24.74
N LYS A 512 -19.13 -1.38 -24.32
CA LYS A 512 -18.15 -2.34 -24.83
C LYS A 512 -18.44 -3.77 -24.39
N ILE A 513 -18.76 -3.98 -23.11
CA ILE A 513 -19.08 -5.32 -22.58
C ILE A 513 -20.33 -5.87 -23.26
N THR A 514 -21.37 -5.05 -23.40
CA THR A 514 -22.61 -5.42 -24.10
C THR A 514 -22.36 -5.73 -25.57
N TYR A 515 -21.52 -4.95 -26.27
CA TYR A 515 -21.09 -5.27 -27.64
C TYR A 515 -20.40 -6.65 -27.73
N ILE A 516 -19.44 -6.94 -26.85
CA ILE A 516 -18.73 -8.24 -26.85
C ILE A 516 -19.71 -9.39 -26.62
N LEU A 517 -20.62 -9.26 -25.65
CA LEU A 517 -21.63 -10.29 -25.35
C LEU A 517 -22.60 -10.50 -26.51
N VAL A 518 -23.08 -9.42 -27.13
CA VAL A 518 -23.96 -9.49 -28.30
C VAL A 518 -23.23 -10.10 -29.50
N SER A 519 -21.93 -9.81 -29.68
CA SER A 519 -21.11 -10.36 -30.76
C SER A 519 -20.94 -11.88 -30.70
N GLU A 520 -20.98 -12.47 -29.51
CA GLU A 520 -20.89 -13.92 -29.29
C GLU A 520 -22.23 -14.63 -29.51
N VAL A 521 -23.33 -14.02 -29.04
CA VAL A 521 -24.67 -14.61 -29.09
C VAL A 521 -25.30 -14.47 -30.48
N TRP A 522 -25.11 -13.34 -31.16
CA TRP A 522 -25.77 -13.02 -32.43
C TRP A 522 -24.85 -13.24 -33.63
N LYS A 523 -24.63 -14.51 -33.98
CA LYS A 523 -23.64 -14.85 -35.00
C LYS A 523 -23.99 -14.47 -36.45
N LYS A 524 -25.13 -13.83 -36.79
CA LYS A 524 -25.52 -13.62 -38.20
C LYS A 524 -26.77 -12.73 -38.44
N THR A 525 -26.76 -11.42 -38.18
CA THR A 525 -27.86 -10.55 -38.69
C THR A 525 -27.39 -9.14 -39.06
N GLY A 526 -27.24 -8.90 -40.37
CA GLY A 526 -26.43 -7.83 -40.97
C GLY A 526 -27.09 -6.46 -41.12
N ARG A 527 -27.41 -5.79 -40.01
CA ARG A 527 -27.55 -4.31 -40.00
C ARG A 527 -27.40 -3.72 -38.60
N ILE A 528 -27.90 -4.44 -37.60
CA ILE A 528 -27.71 -4.10 -36.17
C ILE A 528 -26.23 -4.23 -35.81
N PHE A 529 -25.56 -5.26 -36.32
CA PHE A 529 -24.14 -5.49 -36.06
C PHE A 529 -23.24 -4.37 -36.61
N GLU A 530 -23.55 -3.77 -37.75
CA GLU A 530 -22.76 -2.67 -38.33
C GLU A 530 -22.87 -1.38 -37.50
N ILE A 531 -24.06 -1.09 -36.96
CA ILE A 531 -24.26 0.08 -36.08
C ILE A 531 -23.54 -0.16 -34.74
N PHE A 532 -23.65 -1.35 -34.17
CA PHE A 532 -22.97 -1.72 -32.94
C PHE A 532 -21.44 -1.76 -33.10
N ASP A 533 -20.92 -2.23 -34.24
CA ASP A 533 -19.49 -2.17 -34.60
C ASP A 533 -18.99 -0.72 -34.64
N LEU A 534 -19.74 0.18 -35.29
CA LEU A 534 -19.38 1.59 -35.39
C LEU A 534 -19.33 2.28 -34.02
N VAL A 535 -20.34 2.02 -33.18
CA VAL A 535 -20.41 2.57 -31.82
C VAL A 535 -19.32 1.99 -30.93
N ALA A 536 -19.03 0.69 -31.04
CA ALA A 536 -17.96 0.04 -30.28
C ALA A 536 -16.55 0.52 -30.70
N ASP A 537 -16.29 0.72 -32.00
CA ASP A 537 -15.03 1.26 -32.51
C ASP A 537 -14.81 2.71 -32.07
N MET A 538 -15.84 3.56 -32.18
CA MET A 538 -15.76 4.94 -31.67
C MET A 538 -15.53 4.98 -30.16
N THR A 539 -16.22 4.11 -29.42
CA THR A 539 -16.02 3.98 -27.97
C THR A 539 -14.59 3.54 -27.66
N PHE A 540 -14.02 2.60 -28.42
CA PHE A 540 -12.65 2.13 -28.23
C PHE A 540 -11.59 3.21 -28.49
N ARG A 541 -11.82 4.10 -29.46
CA ARG A 541 -10.90 5.20 -29.77
C ARG A 541 -10.93 6.32 -28.73
N ILE A 542 -12.10 6.60 -28.18
CA ILE A 542 -12.31 7.73 -27.26
C ILE A 542 -12.02 7.32 -25.80
N LEU A 543 -12.27 6.05 -25.46
CA LEU A 543 -12.14 5.54 -24.09
C LEU A 543 -10.72 5.75 -23.53
N PRO A 544 -9.60 5.33 -24.15
CA PRO A 544 -8.24 5.55 -23.63
C PRO A 544 -7.93 7.02 -23.32
N THR A 545 -8.49 7.92 -24.12
CA THR A 545 -8.32 9.36 -23.96
C THR A 545 -9.08 9.90 -22.75
N LEU A 546 -10.35 9.54 -22.60
CA LEU A 546 -11.16 9.90 -21.41
C LEU A 546 -10.56 9.30 -20.13
N GLN A 547 -10.10 8.06 -20.24
CA GLN A 547 -9.41 7.29 -19.23
C GLN A 547 -8.15 8.01 -18.72
N PHE A 548 -7.35 8.58 -19.62
CA PHE A 548 -6.15 9.34 -19.29
C PHE A 548 -6.47 10.73 -18.69
N ILE A 549 -7.49 11.41 -19.21
CA ILE A 549 -7.96 12.69 -18.66
C ILE A 549 -8.38 12.52 -17.20
N LEU A 550 -9.11 11.44 -16.89
CA LEU A 550 -9.55 11.13 -15.54
C LEU A 550 -8.36 10.91 -14.58
N LEU A 551 -7.34 10.14 -15.00
CA LEU A 551 -6.09 9.95 -14.25
C LEU A 551 -5.39 11.27 -13.88
N PHE A 552 -5.38 12.23 -14.80
CA PHE A 552 -4.79 13.54 -14.56
C PHE A 552 -5.59 14.39 -13.58
N TYR A 553 -6.92 14.30 -13.60
CA TYR A 553 -7.74 14.97 -12.60
C TYR A 553 -7.64 14.31 -11.21
N THR A 554 -7.43 12.99 -11.14
CA THR A 554 -7.28 12.27 -9.85
C THR A 554 -5.91 12.51 -9.21
N PHE A 555 -4.83 12.57 -10.00
CA PHE A 555 -3.45 12.64 -9.48
C PHE A 555 -2.69 13.95 -9.78
N GLY A 556 -3.21 14.83 -10.63
CA GLY A 556 -2.51 16.03 -11.11
C GLY A 556 -2.92 17.34 -10.41
N SER A 557 -1.97 18.28 -10.38
CA SER A 557 -2.17 19.66 -9.91
C SER A 557 -3.23 20.38 -10.75
N THR A 558 -4.24 20.93 -10.08
CA THR A 558 -5.37 21.69 -10.64
C THR A 558 -4.97 22.85 -11.57
N ARG A 559 -3.71 23.29 -11.55
CA ARG A 559 -3.18 24.37 -12.42
C ARG A 559 -2.62 23.91 -13.77
N GLY A 560 -2.25 22.64 -13.93
CA GLY A 560 -1.68 22.11 -15.19
C GLY A 560 -2.66 21.32 -16.06
N GLY A 561 -3.81 20.93 -15.52
CA GLY A 561 -4.76 20.00 -16.17
C GLY A 561 -5.32 20.50 -17.50
N LEU A 562 -5.61 21.81 -17.63
CA LEU A 562 -6.25 22.36 -18.85
C LEU A 562 -5.39 22.24 -20.11
N ILE A 563 -4.07 22.38 -20.00
CA ILE A 563 -3.16 22.32 -21.16
C ILE A 563 -3.02 20.87 -21.66
N MET A 564 -2.97 19.90 -20.74
CA MET A 564 -2.87 18.47 -21.08
C MET A 564 -4.20 17.85 -21.54
N VAL A 565 -5.34 18.37 -21.05
CA VAL A 565 -6.70 17.97 -21.47
C VAL A 565 -6.99 18.34 -22.92
N VAL A 566 -6.28 19.31 -23.51
CA VAL A 566 -6.47 19.69 -24.93
C VAL A 566 -5.41 19.04 -25.82
N ILE A 567 -4.14 19.06 -25.42
CA ILE A 567 -3.03 18.67 -26.30
C ILE A 567 -2.89 17.14 -26.39
N LEU A 568 -3.07 16.44 -25.26
CA LEU A 568 -2.77 15.00 -25.21
C LEU A 568 -3.88 14.12 -25.81
N PRO A 569 -5.18 14.44 -25.67
CA PRO A 569 -6.24 13.80 -26.45
C PRO A 569 -6.02 13.88 -27.95
N VAL A 570 -5.56 15.02 -28.44
CA VAL A 570 -5.24 15.21 -29.86
C VAL A 570 -4.04 14.35 -30.27
N LEU A 571 -2.98 14.30 -29.45
CA LEU A 571 -1.82 13.42 -29.70
C LEU A 571 -2.17 11.93 -29.66
N LEU A 572 -2.96 11.47 -28.67
CA LEU A 572 -3.42 10.09 -28.56
C LEU A 572 -4.38 9.70 -29.70
N MET A 573 -5.26 10.62 -30.11
CA MET A 573 -6.14 10.41 -31.26
C MET A 573 -5.35 10.35 -32.58
N MET A 574 -4.24 11.10 -32.69
CA MET A 574 -3.32 10.99 -33.81
C MET A 574 -2.52 9.67 -33.80
N MET A 575 -2.11 9.16 -32.63
CA MET A 575 -1.36 7.89 -32.53
C MET A 575 -2.25 6.64 -32.67
N THR A 576 -3.51 6.69 -32.26
CA THR A 576 -4.50 5.59 -32.38
C THR A 576 -5.26 5.59 -33.71
N ASN A 577 -4.91 6.49 -34.63
CA ASN A 577 -5.43 6.50 -35.99
C ASN A 577 -4.76 5.37 -36.82
N ASP A 578 -5.08 4.13 -36.47
CA ASP A 578 -4.65 2.86 -37.09
C ASP A 578 -4.99 2.71 -38.59
N ARG A 579 -5.51 3.76 -39.23
CA ARG A 579 -5.78 3.78 -40.67
C ARG A 579 -4.50 3.72 -41.51
N TRP A 580 -3.32 3.94 -40.91
CA TRP A 580 -2.01 3.75 -41.54
C TRP A 580 -1.52 2.30 -41.52
N LEU A 581 -1.69 1.55 -40.42
CA LEU A 581 -1.16 0.18 -40.32
C LEU A 581 -2.06 -0.87 -41.00
N TYR A 582 -3.38 -0.66 -41.00
CA TYR A 582 -4.34 -1.66 -41.49
C TYR A 582 -4.43 -1.74 -43.02
N ARG A 583 -4.05 -0.68 -43.76
CA ARG A 583 -4.08 -0.67 -45.23
C ARG A 583 -3.00 -1.54 -45.88
N CYS A 584 -1.94 -1.90 -45.17
CA CYS A 584 -0.85 -2.71 -45.74
C CYS A 584 -1.12 -4.23 -45.79
N ARG A 585 -2.19 -4.75 -45.19
CA ARG A 585 -2.39 -6.20 -45.01
C ARG A 585 -3.35 -6.87 -46.01
N ARG A 586 -4.01 -6.12 -46.89
CA ARG A 586 -4.90 -6.69 -47.92
C ARG A 586 -4.67 -6.04 -49.28
N GLY A 587 -3.78 -6.66 -50.06
CA GLY A 587 -3.73 -6.53 -51.51
C GLY A 587 -2.98 -5.31 -52.02
N SER A 588 -1.77 -5.56 -52.54
CA SER A 588 -1.13 -4.89 -53.69
C SER A 588 -1.49 -3.42 -53.98
N VAL A 589 -0.45 -2.57 -53.87
CA VAL A 589 -0.32 -1.17 -54.34
C VAL A 589 -0.78 -0.10 -53.34
N CYS A 590 0.21 0.57 -52.73
CA CYS A 590 0.03 1.88 -52.11
C CYS A 590 0.27 2.95 -53.19
N GLU A 591 -0.78 3.65 -53.63
CA GLU A 591 -0.65 4.91 -54.38
C GLU A 591 -0.76 6.07 -53.39
N ASP A 592 0.24 6.96 -53.40
CA ASP A 592 0.10 8.31 -52.83
C ASP A 592 -0.81 9.16 -53.74
N GLU A 593 -1.42 10.22 -53.19
CA GLU A 593 -2.30 11.19 -53.88
C GLU A 593 -1.68 11.92 -55.10
N LYS A 594 -0.50 11.49 -55.57
CA LYS A 594 0.16 11.95 -56.81
C LYS A 594 0.52 10.84 -57.82
N GLY A 595 0.06 9.60 -57.63
CA GLY A 595 0.09 8.59 -58.71
C GLY A 595 1.50 8.16 -59.17
N THR A 596 2.39 7.87 -58.24
CA THR A 596 3.67 7.19 -58.54
C THR A 596 3.86 5.98 -57.64
N SER A 597 3.94 4.79 -58.26
CA SER A 597 4.17 3.51 -57.61
C SER A 597 5.65 3.35 -57.21
N VAL A 598 5.94 3.07 -55.93
CA VAL A 598 7.26 2.63 -55.46
C VAL A 598 7.20 1.14 -55.14
N ILE A 599 8.03 0.34 -55.81
CA ILE A 599 8.21 -1.09 -55.54
C ILE A 599 9.15 -1.21 -54.35
N ALA A 600 8.66 -1.68 -53.20
CA ALA A 600 9.50 -2.01 -52.05
C ALA A 600 10.07 -3.43 -52.22
N SER A 601 11.38 -3.53 -52.43
CA SER A 601 12.14 -4.77 -52.35
C SER A 601 12.22 -5.27 -50.90
N ASN A 602 12.07 -6.58 -50.72
CA ASN A 602 12.26 -7.32 -49.48
C ASN A 602 13.59 -6.98 -48.80
N GLU A 603 13.57 -6.27 -47.68
CA GLU A 603 14.59 -6.37 -46.62
C GLU A 603 14.16 -5.51 -45.43
N SER A 604 13.55 -6.15 -44.42
CA SER A 604 13.53 -5.74 -42.99
C SER A 604 12.40 -6.46 -42.23
N ALA A 605 12.55 -7.78 -42.08
CA ALA A 605 11.88 -8.54 -41.04
C ALA A 605 12.89 -8.84 -39.93
N ALA A 606 13.14 -7.85 -39.08
CA ALA A 606 13.78 -8.00 -37.78
C ALA A 606 13.47 -6.74 -36.96
N PHE A 607 12.47 -6.82 -36.09
CA PHE A 607 12.46 -6.34 -34.70
C PHE A 607 11.07 -6.57 -34.09
#